data_AF-A0A923IMH9-F1
#
_entry.id   AF-A0A923IMH9-F1
#
_cell.length_a   1.000
_cell.length_b   1.000
_cell.length_c   1.000
_cell.angle_alpha   90.00
_cell.angle_beta   90.00
_cell.angle_gamma   90.00
#
_symmetry.space_group_name_H-M   'P 1'
#
loop_
_entity.id
_entity.type
_entity.pdbx_description
1 polymer ?
#
loop_
_entity_poly.entity_id
_entity_poly.type
_entity_poly.pdbx_seq_one_letter_code
_entity_poly.pdbx_strand_id
1 'polypeptide(L)'
;LIELFIEESLRPALERVVEVYGDVVGKAEWSEGYCPICGREPKIGEIRDDEGTRYLFCNQCGFEWCFRRIKCPFCGNEEQQTLAYFTIEEDDRYRVDVCNECKRYIKILDFRDTKEKADMDVEDIATLHLDMLANDEGYD
;
A
#
# COMPACT_ATOMS: atom_id res chain seq x y z
N LEU A 1 4.86 4.52 -20.31
CA LEU A 1 4.09 3.79 -21.34
C LEU A 1 4.58 2.36 -21.52
N ILE A 2 5.86 2.11 -21.85
CA ILE A 2 6.38 0.73 -21.97
C ILE A 2 6.28 -0.03 -20.65
N GLU A 3 6.68 0.58 -19.53
CA GLU A 3 6.57 -0.03 -18.20
C GLU A 3 5.12 -0.41 -17.85
N LEU A 4 4.17 0.52 -18.06
CA LEU A 4 2.74 0.26 -17.89
C LEU A 4 2.29 -0.95 -18.72
N PHE A 5 2.66 -1.03 -20.00
CA PHE A 5 2.26 -2.18 -20.81
C PHE A 5 2.86 -3.49 -20.32
N ILE A 6 4.10 -3.48 -19.83
CA ILE A 6 4.73 -4.68 -19.25
C ILE A 6 3.99 -5.08 -17.97
N GLU A 7 3.69 -4.12 -17.10
CA GLU A 7 2.93 -4.32 -15.87
C GLU A 7 1.56 -4.93 -16.15
N GLU A 8 0.74 -4.25 -16.96
CA GLU A 8 -0.62 -4.68 -17.24
C GLU A 8 -0.69 -5.98 -18.05
N SER A 9 0.31 -6.26 -18.90
CA SER A 9 0.36 -7.53 -19.65
C SER A 9 0.69 -8.73 -18.77
N LEU A 10 1.44 -8.54 -17.68
CA LEU A 10 1.82 -9.59 -16.75
C LEU A 10 0.79 -9.82 -15.65
N ARG A 11 -0.04 -8.80 -15.35
CA ARG A 11 -1.02 -8.82 -14.26
C ARG A 11 -1.92 -10.07 -14.27
N PRO A 12 -2.59 -10.48 -15.38
CA PRO A 12 -3.46 -11.67 -15.35
C PRO A 12 -2.74 -12.97 -14.99
N ALA A 13 -1.49 -13.12 -15.43
CA ALA A 13 -0.69 -14.30 -15.11
C ALA A 13 -0.29 -14.32 -13.63
N LEU A 14 -0.01 -13.15 -13.05
CA LEU A 14 0.37 -13.02 -11.64
C LEU A 14 -0.85 -13.11 -10.71
N GLU A 15 -2.01 -12.58 -11.10
CA GLU A 15 -3.29 -12.81 -10.42
C GLU A 15 -3.59 -14.30 -10.34
N ARG A 16 -3.33 -15.05 -11.42
CA ARG A 16 -3.48 -16.52 -11.41
C ARG A 16 -2.52 -17.20 -10.42
N VAL A 17 -1.32 -16.67 -10.23
CA VAL A 17 -0.40 -17.16 -9.18
C VAL A 17 -0.97 -16.88 -7.79
N VAL A 18 -1.56 -15.70 -7.58
CA VAL A 18 -2.23 -15.35 -6.32
C VAL A 18 -3.41 -16.27 -6.03
N GLU A 19 -4.26 -16.56 -7.02
CA GLU A 19 -5.38 -17.50 -6.85
C GLU A 19 -4.94 -18.90 -6.43
N VAL A 20 -3.77 -19.37 -6.88
CA VAL A 20 -3.28 -20.72 -6.62
C VAL A 20 -2.46 -20.80 -5.33
N TYR A 21 -1.65 -19.79 -5.04
CA TYR A 21 -0.65 -19.83 -3.96
C TYR A 21 -0.88 -18.80 -2.85
N GLY A 22 -1.84 -17.88 -3.00
CA GLY A 22 -2.08 -16.78 -2.07
C GLY A 22 -2.34 -17.25 -0.65
N ASP A 23 -3.16 -18.28 -0.45
CA ASP A 23 -3.45 -18.85 0.87
C ASP A 23 -2.22 -19.46 1.55
N VAL A 24 -1.29 -20.02 0.78
CA VAL A 24 -0.06 -20.64 1.30
C VAL A 24 0.92 -19.54 1.69
N VAL A 25 1.07 -18.54 0.82
CA VAL A 25 1.98 -17.41 1.05
C VAL A 25 1.47 -16.49 2.16
N GLY A 26 0.15 -16.28 2.27
CA GLY A 26 -0.46 -15.47 3.33
C GLY A 26 -0.32 -16.08 4.73
N LYS A 27 0.01 -17.37 4.83
CA LYS A 27 0.35 -18.04 6.09
C LYS A 27 1.82 -17.93 6.46
N ALA A 28 2.67 -17.43 5.55
CA ALA A 28 4.07 -17.17 5.86
C ALA A 28 4.19 -15.91 6.72
N GLU A 29 5.14 -15.89 7.66
CA GLU A 29 5.48 -14.72 8.47
C GLU A 29 6.30 -13.71 7.65
N TRP A 30 5.68 -13.15 6.62
CA TRP A 30 6.32 -12.17 5.74
C TRP A 30 6.37 -10.80 6.42
N SER A 31 7.56 -10.19 6.49
CA SER A 31 7.77 -8.90 7.17
C SER A 31 8.55 -7.87 6.34
N GLU A 32 8.70 -8.17 5.05
CA GLU A 32 9.33 -7.28 4.09
C GLU A 32 8.30 -6.34 3.46
N GLY A 33 8.80 -5.17 3.05
CA GLY A 33 7.96 -4.12 2.49
C GLY A 33 7.54 -4.33 1.04
N TYR A 34 8.05 -5.37 0.36
CA TYR A 34 7.68 -5.74 -1.01
C TYR A 34 6.80 -7.00 -1.05
N CYS A 35 6.08 -7.17 -2.15
CA CYS A 35 5.14 -8.25 -2.36
C CYS A 35 5.84 -9.63 -2.35
N PRO A 36 5.40 -10.59 -1.52
CA PRO A 36 5.99 -11.93 -1.45
C PRO A 36 5.74 -12.78 -2.70
N ILE A 37 4.78 -12.40 -3.55
CA ILE A 37 4.43 -13.14 -4.77
C ILE A 37 5.28 -12.70 -5.97
N CYS A 38 5.33 -11.38 -6.23
CA CYS A 38 5.96 -10.86 -7.45
C CYS A 38 7.14 -9.92 -7.19
N GLY A 39 7.51 -9.66 -5.93
CA GLY A 39 8.68 -8.86 -5.58
C GLY A 39 8.51 -7.34 -5.72
N ARG A 40 7.34 -6.85 -6.12
CA ARG A 40 7.10 -5.41 -6.34
C ARG A 40 6.77 -4.66 -5.06
N GLU A 41 7.02 -3.36 -5.10
CA GLU A 41 6.62 -2.44 -4.05
C GLU A 41 5.09 -2.29 -3.96
N PRO A 42 4.58 -1.96 -2.76
CA PRO A 42 3.17 -1.69 -2.54
C PRO A 42 2.82 -0.33 -3.17
N LYS A 43 1.61 -0.24 -3.71
CA LYS A 43 1.09 1.00 -4.31
C LYS A 43 0.23 1.78 -3.31
N ILE A 44 -0.59 1.04 -2.58
CA ILE A 44 -1.54 1.55 -1.60
C ILE A 44 -1.61 0.55 -0.44
N GLY A 45 -2.13 0.99 0.70
CA GLY A 45 -2.42 0.10 1.82
C GLY A 45 -3.75 0.42 2.49
N GLU A 46 -4.09 -0.40 3.46
CA GLU A 46 -5.33 -0.29 4.22
C GLU A 46 -5.04 -0.55 5.70
N ILE A 47 -5.72 0.15 6.58
CA ILE A 47 -5.77 -0.16 8.00
C ILE A 47 -7.09 -0.87 8.26
N ARG A 48 -6.98 -2.11 8.73
CA ARG A 48 -8.11 -2.94 9.12
C ARG A 48 -8.14 -3.06 10.64
N ASP A 49 -9.27 -3.56 11.13
CA ASP A 49 -9.53 -3.98 12.52
C ASP A 49 -9.32 -2.92 13.62
N ASP A 50 -9.87 -3.19 14.80
CA ASP A 50 -9.77 -2.26 15.94
C ASP A 50 -8.33 -2.09 16.44
N GLU A 51 -7.45 -3.06 16.16
CA GLU A 51 -6.02 -3.00 16.51
C GLU A 51 -5.23 -2.12 15.53
N GLY A 52 -5.81 -1.81 14.37
CA GLY A 52 -5.22 -0.96 13.34
C GLY A 52 -4.12 -1.69 12.57
N THR A 53 -4.34 -2.97 12.26
CA THR A 53 -3.42 -3.76 11.45
C THR A 53 -3.31 -3.17 10.05
N ARG A 54 -2.07 -2.93 9.62
CA ARG A 54 -1.78 -2.38 8.30
C ARG A 54 -1.60 -3.52 7.29
N TYR A 55 -2.32 -3.43 6.19
CA TYR A 55 -2.15 -4.26 5.01
C TYR A 55 -1.59 -3.42 3.87
N LEU A 56 -0.70 -4.03 3.09
CA LEU A 56 -0.16 -3.47 1.87
C LEU A 56 -0.76 -4.19 0.67
N PHE A 57 -0.93 -3.46 -0.43
CA PHE A 57 -1.54 -3.99 -1.65
C PHE A 57 -0.59 -3.85 -2.86
N CYS A 58 -0.43 -4.95 -3.60
CA CYS A 58 0.39 -4.98 -4.80
C CYS A 58 -0.44 -4.71 -6.06
N ASN A 59 -0.22 -3.57 -6.71
CA ASN A 59 -0.92 -3.22 -7.96
C ASN A 59 -0.62 -4.18 -9.13
N GLN A 60 0.43 -5.00 -9.04
CA GLN A 60 0.83 -5.88 -10.14
C GLN A 60 0.18 -7.26 -10.10
N CYS A 61 -0.01 -7.83 -8.91
CA CYS A 61 -0.58 -9.18 -8.76
C CYS A 61 -1.84 -9.21 -7.91
N GLY A 62 -2.23 -8.10 -7.29
CA GLY A 62 -3.38 -7.99 -6.41
C GLY A 62 -3.21 -8.65 -5.04
N PHE A 63 -2.01 -9.16 -4.71
CA PHE A 63 -1.78 -9.78 -3.40
C PHE A 63 -1.75 -8.71 -2.31
N GLU A 64 -2.46 -8.98 -1.22
CA GLU A 64 -2.44 -8.21 0.01
C GLU A 64 -1.65 -8.96 1.09
N TRP A 65 -0.89 -8.23 1.91
CA TRP A 65 -0.17 -8.83 3.02
C TRP A 65 -0.11 -7.90 4.24
N CYS A 66 -0.08 -8.50 5.42
CA CYS A 66 0.09 -7.77 6.67
C CYS A 66 1.50 -7.19 6.76
N PHE A 67 1.60 -5.95 7.25
CA PHE A 67 2.86 -5.26 7.42
C PHE A 67 2.86 -4.42 8.71
N ARG A 68 4.05 -4.21 9.27
CA ARG A 68 4.19 -3.43 10.51
C ARG A 68 3.72 -1.99 10.30
N ARG A 69 2.92 -1.50 11.25
CA ARG A 69 2.39 -0.13 11.22
C ARG A 69 3.49 0.92 11.33
N ILE A 70 4.44 0.72 12.24
CA ILE A 70 5.59 1.62 12.47
C ILE A 70 6.83 1.08 11.73
N LYS A 71 6.74 1.03 10.40
CA LYS A 71 7.86 0.68 9.52
C LYS A 71 7.62 1.28 8.13
N CYS A 72 8.65 1.87 7.53
CA CYS A 72 8.62 2.29 6.14
C CYS A 72 8.69 1.05 5.22
N PRO A 73 7.74 0.83 4.30
CA PRO A 73 7.79 -0.31 3.39
C PRO A 73 8.92 -0.19 2.35
N PHE A 74 9.48 1.01 2.16
CA PHE A 74 10.48 1.26 1.12
C PHE A 74 11.92 1.12 1.62
N CYS A 75 12.27 1.77 2.72
CA CYS A 75 13.63 1.74 3.27
C CYS A 75 13.76 0.91 4.56
N GLY A 76 12.66 0.41 5.11
CA GLY A 76 12.66 -0.38 6.34
C GLY A 76 12.87 0.45 7.61
N ASN A 77 12.89 1.78 7.56
CA ASN A 77 13.00 2.64 8.73
C ASN A 77 11.86 2.38 9.73
N GLU A 78 12.21 2.08 10.99
CA GLU A 78 11.27 1.83 12.10
C GLU A 78 11.25 3.00 13.11
N GLU A 79 11.95 4.10 12.82
CA GLU A 79 12.07 5.21 13.75
C GLU A 79 10.84 6.12 13.73
N GLN A 80 10.15 6.24 14.87
CA GLN A 80 8.83 6.87 14.94
C GLN A 80 8.89 8.38 14.68
N GLN A 81 9.92 9.10 15.14
CA GLN A 81 10.02 10.55 14.89
C GLN A 81 10.24 10.91 13.42
N THR A 82 10.63 9.95 12.58
CA THR A 82 10.86 10.18 11.14
C THR A 82 9.78 9.55 10.27
N LEU A 83 8.75 8.97 10.89
CA LEU A 83 7.52 8.53 10.24
C LEU A 83 6.38 9.48 10.64
N ALA A 84 5.67 10.01 9.65
CA ALA A 84 4.53 10.89 9.88
C ALA A 84 3.39 10.48 8.93
N TYR A 85 2.22 11.05 9.15
CA TYR A 85 1.13 10.97 8.19
C TYR A 85 0.33 12.26 8.21
N PHE A 86 -0.39 12.52 7.13
CA PHE A 86 -1.39 13.58 7.07
C PHE A 86 -2.67 13.05 6.41
N THR A 87 -3.79 13.70 6.71
CA THR A 87 -5.11 13.41 6.14
C THR A 87 -5.60 14.63 5.37
N ILE A 88 -6.60 14.45 4.51
CA ILE A 88 -7.27 15.59 3.88
C ILE A 88 -8.27 16.18 4.88
N GLU A 89 -8.47 17.49 4.83
CA GLU A 89 -9.60 18.12 5.51
C GLU A 89 -10.91 17.49 5.00
N GLU A 90 -11.82 17.15 5.92
CA GLU A 90 -13.15 16.56 5.64
C GLU A 90 -13.19 15.07 5.28
N ASP A 91 -12.06 14.39 5.07
CA ASP A 91 -12.04 12.93 4.84
C ASP A 91 -10.83 12.26 5.52
N ASP A 92 -11.06 11.75 6.73
CA ASP A 92 -10.07 11.05 7.55
C ASP A 92 -9.84 9.58 7.12
N ARG A 93 -10.67 9.07 6.19
CA ARG A 93 -10.52 7.73 5.63
C ARG A 93 -9.31 7.63 4.71
N TYR A 94 -8.87 8.76 4.14
CA TYR A 94 -7.70 8.80 3.29
C TYR A 94 -6.55 9.48 4.02
N ARG A 95 -5.45 8.76 4.15
CA ARG A 95 -4.22 9.29 4.75
C ARG A 95 -3.03 9.02 3.85
N VAL A 96 -2.02 9.86 3.97
CA VAL A 96 -0.73 9.69 3.31
C VAL A 96 0.32 9.45 4.38
N ASP A 97 0.87 8.25 4.44
CA ASP A 97 1.99 7.92 5.31
C ASP A 97 3.29 8.34 4.64
N VAL A 98 4.14 9.09 5.34
CA VAL A 98 5.40 9.62 4.81
C VAL A 98 6.59 9.19 5.66
N CYS A 99 7.73 9.01 4.99
CA CYS A 99 9.01 8.72 5.65
C CYS A 99 10.01 9.84 5.39
N ASN A 100 10.46 10.51 6.45
CA ASN A 100 11.43 11.60 6.37
C ASN A 100 12.86 11.15 6.06
N GLU A 101 13.19 9.87 6.26
CA GLU A 101 14.50 9.31 5.95
C GLU A 101 14.70 9.10 4.44
N CYS A 102 13.74 8.43 3.78
CA CYS A 102 13.84 8.14 2.34
C CYS A 102 13.04 9.10 1.46
N LYS A 103 12.28 10.01 2.07
CA LYS A 103 11.38 10.96 1.39
C LYS A 103 10.36 10.29 0.48
N ARG A 104 9.89 9.10 0.89
CA ARG A 104 8.83 8.37 0.17
C ARG A 104 7.52 8.38 0.93
N TYR A 105 6.42 8.21 0.20
CA TYR A 105 5.08 8.13 0.76
C TYR A 105 4.29 6.92 0.29
N ILE A 106 3.19 6.64 0.98
CA ILE A 106 2.21 5.65 0.56
C ILE A 106 0.82 6.05 1.05
N LYS A 107 -0.15 6.01 0.14
CA LYS A 107 -1.56 6.21 0.47
C LYS A 107 -2.07 5.04 1.30
N ILE A 108 -2.81 5.33 2.35
CA ILE A 108 -3.42 4.35 3.22
C ILE A 108 -4.90 4.70 3.36
N LEU A 109 -5.74 3.68 3.27
CA LEU A 109 -7.18 3.77 3.50
C LEU A 109 -7.50 3.32 4.92
N ASP A 110 -8.37 4.04 5.61
CA ASP A 110 -8.88 3.71 6.94
C ASP A 110 -10.41 3.65 6.89
N PHE A 111 -10.95 2.48 6.51
CA PHE A 111 -12.39 2.23 6.39
C PHE A 111 -12.99 1.52 7.61
N ARG A 112 -12.29 1.53 8.75
CA ARG A 112 -12.77 0.88 9.97
C ARG A 112 -14.14 1.39 10.41
N ASP A 113 -14.42 2.67 10.18
CA ASP A 113 -15.69 3.31 10.56
C ASP A 113 -16.83 3.09 9.54
N THR A 114 -16.53 2.81 8.26
CA THR A 114 -17.55 2.68 7.22
C THR A 114 -17.97 1.23 6.94
N LYS A 115 -17.15 0.24 7.34
CA LYS A 115 -17.32 -1.19 6.99
C LYS A 115 -17.46 -1.45 5.48
N GLU A 116 -17.03 -0.50 4.65
CA GLU A 116 -17.02 -0.65 3.21
C GLU A 116 -15.83 -1.49 2.79
N LYS A 117 -16.03 -2.35 1.78
CA LYS A 117 -14.93 -3.05 1.13
C LYS A 117 -14.62 -2.27 -0.13
N ALA A 118 -13.45 -1.64 -0.15
CA ALA A 118 -13.00 -0.89 -1.31
C ALA A 118 -12.19 -1.76 -2.27
N ASP A 119 -12.25 -1.40 -3.55
CA ASP A 119 -11.39 -1.98 -4.56
C ASP A 119 -10.11 -1.15 -4.63
N MET A 120 -9.00 -1.73 -4.16
CA MET A 120 -7.74 -0.99 -3.99
C MET A 120 -7.19 -0.43 -5.32
N ASP A 121 -7.51 -1.04 -6.46
CA ASP A 121 -7.10 -0.53 -7.78
C ASP A 121 -7.88 0.73 -8.14
N VAL A 122 -9.18 0.73 -7.82
CA VAL A 122 -10.05 1.89 -8.04
C VAL A 122 -9.67 3.02 -7.08
N GLU A 123 -9.41 2.70 -5.82
CA GLU A 123 -9.04 3.69 -4.80
C GLU A 123 -7.70 4.35 -5.11
N ASP A 124 -6.70 3.60 -5.60
CA ASP A 124 -5.43 4.18 -6.04
C ASP A 124 -5.64 5.26 -7.11
N ILE A 125 -6.52 5.01 -8.08
CA ILE A 125 -6.86 5.97 -9.14
C ILE A 125 -7.72 7.14 -8.61
N ALA A 126 -8.70 6.85 -7.75
CA ALA A 126 -9.58 7.87 -7.18
C ALA A 126 -8.83 8.87 -6.31
N THR A 127 -7.73 8.43 -5.71
CA THR A 127 -6.88 9.20 -4.79
C THR A 127 -5.65 9.83 -5.45
N LEU A 128 -5.59 9.93 -6.78
CA LEU A 128 -4.46 10.55 -7.50
C LEU A 128 -4.11 11.97 -7.03
N HIS A 129 -5.09 12.72 -6.54
CA HIS A 129 -4.88 14.05 -5.98
C HIS A 129 -4.01 14.04 -4.70
N LEU A 130 -3.98 12.92 -3.95
CA LEU A 130 -3.09 12.74 -2.80
C LEU A 130 -1.63 12.55 -3.23
N ASP A 131 -1.41 11.85 -4.34
CA ASP A 131 -0.06 11.69 -4.90
C ASP A 131 0.51 13.06 -5.30
N MET A 132 -0.32 13.93 -5.87
CA MET A 132 0.05 15.31 -6.20
C MET A 132 0.40 16.12 -4.94
N LEU A 133 -0.42 16.02 -3.90
CA LEU A 133 -0.18 16.71 -2.63
C LEU A 133 1.12 16.23 -1.94
N ALA A 134 1.36 14.91 -1.91
CA ALA A 134 2.58 14.35 -1.35
C ALA A 134 3.83 14.83 -2.12
N ASN A 135 3.75 14.88 -3.44
CA ASN A 135 4.81 15.41 -4.29
C ASN A 135 5.06 16.92 -4.06
N ASP A 136 4.01 17.72 -3.90
CA ASP A 136 4.14 19.15 -3.58
C ASP A 136 4.80 19.39 -2.21
N GLU A 137 4.59 18.47 -1.25
CA GLU A 137 5.27 18.45 0.06
C GLU A 137 6.70 17.86 0.02
N GLY A 138 7.16 17.40 -1.15
CA GLY A 138 8.52 16.91 -1.39
C GLY A 138 8.74 15.42 -1.10
N TYR A 139 7.71 14.59 -1.25
CA TYR A 139 7.79 13.13 -1.16
C TYR A 139 7.57 12.45 -2.53
N ASP A 140 8.15 11.27 -2.72
CA ASP A 140 8.07 10.45 -3.95
C ASP A 140 7.48 9.04 -3.73
#